data_AF-A0A0W1GEU2-F1
#
_entry.id   AF-A0A0W1GEU2-F1
#
_cell.length_a   1.000
_cell.length_b   1.000
_cell.length_c   1.000
_cell.angle_alpha   90.00
_cell.angle_beta   90.00
_cell.angle_gamma   90.00
#
_symmetry.space_group_name_H-M   'P 1'
#
loop_
_entity.id
_entity.type
_entity.pdbx_description
1 polymer ?
#
loop_
_entity_poly.entity_id
_entity_poly.type
_entity_poly.pdbx_seq_one_letter_code
_entity_poly.pdbx_strand_id
1 'polypeptide(L)' 'MMNGRGTKWQIRHETNEQASAFIRECDSNGISMVGFEHDDDGDGITVHFETEADLIAAQIMIAEENDNE' A
#
# COMPACT_ATOMS: atom_id res chain seq x y z
N MET A 1 20.93 9.58 -8.96
CA MET A 1 20.58 9.82 -7.54
C MET A 1 19.07 9.98 -7.48
N MET A 2 18.34 8.90 -7.20
CA MET A 2 16.88 8.98 -7.01
C MET A 2 16.62 9.40 -5.56
N ASN A 3 16.68 10.71 -5.29
CA ASN A 3 16.06 11.28 -4.11
C ASN A 3 14.56 11.47 -4.40
N GLY A 4 13.88 10.38 -4.70
CA GLY A 4 12.43 10.37 -4.68
C GLY A 4 12.03 10.37 -3.22
N ARG A 5 11.23 11.36 -2.79
CA ARG A 5 10.36 11.18 -1.63
C ARG A 5 9.46 10.00 -1.98
N GLY A 6 9.95 8.78 -1.75
CA GLY A 6 9.29 7.55 -2.14
C GLY A 6 8.01 7.46 -1.36
N THR A 7 6.91 7.69 -2.05
CA THR A 7 5.60 7.67 -1.43
C THR A 7 5.34 6.24 -0.98
N LYS A 8 5.45 6.01 0.32
CA LYS A 8 5.36 4.69 0.92
C LYS A 8 4.29 4.67 1.98
N TRP A 9 3.60 3.54 2.05
CA TRP A 9 2.60 3.30 3.07
C TRP A 9 2.98 2.07 3.86
N GLN A 10 3.01 2.21 5.18
CA GLN A 10 3.28 1.08 6.07
C GLN A 10 1.95 0.63 6.66
N ILE A 11 1.62 -0.63 6.39
CA ILE A 11 0.48 -1.30 6.99
C ILE A 11 1.01 -2.17 8.12
N ARG A 12 0.54 -1.92 9.34
CA ARG A 12 0.96 -2.63 10.56
C ARG A 12 -0.13 -3.62 10.96
N HIS A 13 0.29 -4.77 11.49
CA HIS A 13 -0.58 -5.87 11.94
C HIS A 13 -1.39 -6.56 10.84
N GLU A 14 -1.00 -6.40 9.57
CA GLU A 14 -1.65 -7.11 8.49
C GLU A 14 -0.93 -8.41 8.15
N THR A 15 -1.73 -9.47 8.00
CA THR A 15 -1.24 -10.76 7.52
C THR A 15 -0.81 -10.67 6.06
N ASN A 16 0.08 -11.56 5.61
CA ASN A 16 0.45 -11.67 4.18
C ASN A 16 -0.76 -11.77 3.23
N GLU A 17 -1.88 -12.32 3.71
CA GLU A 17 -3.12 -12.42 2.95
C GLU A 17 -3.75 -11.05 2.68
N GLN A 18 -3.76 -10.17 3.69
CA GLN A 18 -4.29 -8.82 3.55
C GLN A 18 -3.42 -7.96 2.64
N ALA A 19 -2.09 -8.05 2.75
CA ALA A 19 -1.23 -7.35 1.80
C ALA A 19 -1.36 -7.89 0.37
N SER A 20 -1.57 -9.20 0.20
CA SER A 20 -1.84 -9.78 -1.12
C SER A 20 -3.20 -9.32 -1.68
N ALA A 21 -4.20 -9.13 -0.82
CA ALA A 21 -5.49 -8.55 -1.19
C ALA A 21 -5.31 -7.08 -1.59
N PHE A 22 -4.60 -6.29 -0.80
CA PHE A 22 -4.30 -4.89 -1.09
C PHE A 22 -3.55 -4.70 -2.41
N ILE A 23 -2.54 -5.54 -2.68
CA ILE A 23 -1.80 -5.57 -3.95
C ILE A 23 -2.74 -5.81 -5.13
N ARG A 24 -3.64 -6.80 -5.00
CA ARG A 24 -4.63 -7.11 -6.04
C ARG A 24 -5.62 -5.98 -6.24
N GLU A 25 -6.00 -5.31 -5.15
CA GLU A 25 -6.95 -4.22 -5.20
C GLU A 25 -6.34 -2.97 -5.83
N CYS A 26 -5.08 -2.67 -5.53
CA CYS A 26 -4.31 -1.65 -6.24
C CYS A 26 -4.29 -1.93 -7.75
N ASP A 27 -3.99 -3.16 -8.17
CA ASP A 27 -3.99 -3.55 -9.60
C ASP A 27 -5.38 -3.38 -10.22
N SER A 28 -6.44 -3.83 -9.53
CA SER A 28 -7.83 -3.72 -10.02
C SER A 28 -8.30 -2.27 -10.16
N ASN A 29 -7.78 -1.35 -9.34
CA ASN A 29 -8.08 0.07 -9.39
C ASN A 29 -7.11 0.87 -10.27
N GLY A 30 -6.13 0.22 -10.89
CA GLY A 30 -5.13 0.85 -11.74
C GLY A 30 -4.08 1.68 -11.00
N ILE A 31 -3.86 1.40 -9.71
CA ILE A 31 -2.87 2.05 -8.86
C ILE A 31 -1.50 1.44 -9.12
N SER A 32 -0.55 2.27 -9.54
CA SER A 32 0.80 1.81 -9.92
C SER A 32 1.73 1.76 -8.72
N MET A 33 1.99 0.54 -8.24
CA MET A 33 2.93 0.24 -7.17
C MET A 33 4.27 -0.26 -7.73
N VAL A 34 5.37 0.20 -7.14
CA VAL A 34 6.75 -0.12 -7.58
C VAL A 34 7.36 -1.28 -6.80
N GLY A 35 6.80 -1.63 -5.65
CA GLY A 35 7.25 -2.78 -4.85
C GLY A 35 6.68 -2.78 -3.44
N PHE A 36 7.01 -3.81 -2.68
CA PHE A 36 6.69 -3.90 -1.26
C PHE A 36 7.84 -4.57 -0.49
N GLU A 37 8.02 -4.17 0.75
CA GLU A 37 9.02 -4.69 1.69
C GLU A 37 8.29 -5.22 2.93
N HIS A 38 8.68 -6.39 3.43
CA HIS A 38 8.22 -6.87 4.74
C HIS A 38 9.10 -6.26 5.83
N ASP A 39 8.48 -5.88 6.94
CA ASP A 39 9.20 -5.49 8.15
C ASP A 39 9.96 -6.71 8.70
N ASP A 40 11.09 -6.47 9.36
CA ASP A 40 12.01 -7.53 9.83
C ASP A 40 11.33 -8.45 10.86
N ASP A 41 10.32 -7.92 11.57
CA ASP A 41 9.50 -8.64 12.54
C ASP A 41 8.35 -9.46 11.88
N GLY A 42 8.12 -9.29 10.58
CA GLY A 42 7.03 -9.95 9.84
C GLY A 42 5.62 -9.49 10.21
N ASP A 43 5.50 -8.46 11.07
CA ASP A 43 4.24 -7.89 11.56
C ASP A 43 3.75 -6.68 10.72
N GLY A 44 4.49 -6.31 9.67
CA GLY A 44 4.11 -5.19 8.83
C GLY A 44 4.65 -5.29 7.43
N ILE A 45 3.97 -4.61 6.51
CA ILE A 45 4.35 -4.52 5.10
C ILE A 45 4.40 -3.05 4.71
N THR A 46 5.49 -2.66 4.06
CA THR A 46 5.66 -1.33 3.49
C THR A 46 5.47 -1.42 1.99
N VAL A 47 4.46 -0.77 1.45
CA VAL A 47 4.19 -0.69 0.01
C VAL A 47 4.75 0.61 -0.54
N HIS A 48 5.39 0.52 -1.69
CA HIS A 48 6.03 1.63 -2.38
C HIS A 48 5.23 1.95 -3.64
N PHE A 49 4.91 3.22 -3.82
CA PHE A 49 4.14 3.72 -4.96
C PHE A 49 5.03 4.53 -5.90
N GLU A 50 4.66 4.54 -7.18
CA GLU A 50 5.38 5.33 -8.20
C GLU A 50 5.16 6.83 -7.98
N THR A 51 3.94 7.22 -7.62
CA THR A 51 3.56 8.63 -7.42
C THR A 51 2.84 8.88 -6.10
N GLU A 52 2.78 10.16 -5.70
CA GLU A 52 1.98 10.58 -4.53
C GLU A 52 0.47 10.44 -4.78
N ALA A 53 0.02 10.56 -6.03
CA ALA A 53 -1.38 10.36 -6.40
C ALA A 53 -1.82 8.90 -6.18
N ASP A 54 -0.96 7.94 -6.53
CA ASP A 54 -1.20 6.50 -6.30
C ASP A 54 -1.34 6.18 -4.80
N LEU A 55 -0.47 6.76 -3.95
CA LEU A 55 -0.61 6.63 -2.49
C LEU A 55 -1.96 7.19 -2.01
N ILE A 56 -2.30 8.41 -2.42
CA ILE A 56 -3.52 9.07 -1.96
C ILE A 56 -4.74 8.24 -2.40
N ALA A 57 -4.76 7.74 -3.62
CA ALA A 57 -5.81 6.85 -4.11
C ALA A 57 -5.94 5.57 -3.26
N ALA A 58 -4.82 4.94 -2.93
CA ALA A 58 -4.80 3.73 -2.10
C ALA A 58 -5.26 3.99 -0.66
N GLN A 59 -4.92 5.15 -0.09
CA GLN A 59 -5.35 5.55 1.25
C GLN A 59 -6.85 5.88 1.32
N ILE A 60 -7.39 6.53 0.29
CA ILE A 60 -8.82 6.85 0.20
C ILE A 60 -9.64 5.55 0.13
N MET A 61 -9.22 4.61 -0.70
CA MET A 61 -9.89 3.32 -0.87
C MET A 61 -10.10 2.57 0.44
N ILE A 62 -9.08 2.52 1.29
CA ILE A 62 -9.17 1.83 2.59
C ILE A 62 -9.99 2.62 3.60
N ALA A 63 -9.92 3.95 3.55
CA ALA A 63 -10.78 4.79 4.37
C ALA A 63 -12.26 4.63 3.98
N GLU A 64 -12.58 4.46 2.69
CA GLU A 64 -13.95 4.20 2.22
C GLU A 64 -14.44 2.81 2.63
N GLU A 65 -13.56 1.80 2.68
CA GLU A 65 -13.94 0.46 3.14
C GLU A 65 -14.25 0.43 4.65
N ASN A 66 -13.57 1.26 5.46
CA ASN A 66 -13.80 1.34 6.92
C ASN A 66 -15.01 2.20 7.33
N ASP A 67 -15.48 3.14 6.51
CA ASP A 67 -16.65 3.99 6.83
C ASP A 67 -18.00 3.31 6.54
N ASN A 68 -17.98 2.08 5.99
CA ASN A 68 -19.17 1.35 5.56
C ASN A 68 -19.45 0.07 6.40
N GLU A 69 -18.85 -0.07 7.59
CA GLU A 69 -19.20 -1.10 8.61
C GLU A 69 -20.23 -0.62 9.64
#